data_AF-A0A2V6KZ10-F1
#
_entry.id   AF-A0A2V6KZ10-F1
#
_cell.length_a   1.000
_cell.length_b   1.000
_cell.length_c   1.000
_cell.angle_alpha   90.00
_cell.angle_beta   90.00
_cell.angle_gamma   90.00
#
_symmetry.space_group_name_H-M   'P 1'
#
loop_
_entity.id
_entity.type
_entity.pdbx_description
1 polymer ?
#
loop_
_entity_poly.entity_id
_entity_poly.type
_entity_poly.pdbx_seq_one_letter_code
_entity_poly.pdbx_strand_id
1 'polypeptide(L)'
;FTSIGFNGQPIYHTNVMMCIGTAFAMVGLEMIPNKAERQRVRARLEKTGKVIMELSADQIANFAGNAIELHNQSGEKLLVLSSRAGHALTEDQRQRLSRYARLIPLELPTIELGGGSARCMMATIHLPPRS
;
A
#
# COMPACT_ATOMS: atom_id res chain seq x y z
N PHE A 1 -14.42 5.86 -0.52
CA PHE A 1 -15.15 4.72 0.07
C PHE A 1 -14.99 4.84 1.57
N THR A 2 -15.99 4.41 2.34
CA THR A 2 -15.88 4.37 3.80
C THR A 2 -15.26 3.03 4.21
N SER A 3 -14.16 3.07 4.95
CA SER A 3 -13.48 1.89 5.50
C SER A 3 -13.71 1.77 7.00
N ILE A 4 -13.94 0.56 7.50
CA ILE A 4 -14.16 0.28 8.93
C ILE A 4 -13.10 -0.72 9.41
N GLY A 5 -12.50 -0.44 10.57
CA GLY A 5 -11.50 -1.29 11.21
C GLY A 5 -12.12 -2.38 12.07
N PHE A 6 -11.28 -3.26 12.61
CA PHE A 6 -11.71 -4.44 13.40
C PHE A 6 -12.55 -4.10 14.64
N ASN A 7 -12.41 -2.88 15.18
CA ASN A 7 -13.15 -2.36 16.32
C ASN A 7 -14.46 -1.61 15.95
N GLY A 8 -14.89 -1.67 14.69
CA GLY A 8 -16.06 -0.94 14.21
C GLY A 8 -15.84 0.57 14.03
N GLN A 9 -14.62 1.07 14.28
CA GLN A 9 -14.29 2.48 14.06
C GLN A 9 -13.92 2.71 12.59
N PRO A 10 -14.23 3.88 12.01
CA PRO A 10 -13.75 4.24 10.69
C PRO A 10 -12.22 4.16 10.62
N ILE A 11 -11.65 3.53 9.59
CA ILE A 11 -10.23 3.67 9.27
C ILE A 11 -10.09 5.04 8.60
N TYR A 12 -9.56 6.01 9.35
CA TYR A 12 -9.54 7.42 8.97
C TYR A 12 -8.49 7.79 7.89
N HIS A 13 -7.61 6.87 7.47
CA HIS A 13 -6.64 7.12 6.41
C HIS A 13 -6.66 6.06 5.30
N THR A 14 -7.06 6.47 4.09
CA THR A 14 -6.93 5.71 2.84
C THR A 14 -5.49 5.26 2.55
N ASN A 15 -4.49 5.94 3.11
CA ASN A 15 -3.07 5.60 2.96
C ASN A 15 -2.64 4.31 3.68
N VAL A 16 -3.46 3.77 4.58
CA VAL A 16 -3.23 2.46 5.21
C VAL A 16 -4.02 1.37 4.46
N MET A 17 -5.01 1.75 3.66
CA MET A 17 -5.94 0.86 2.98
C MET A 17 -5.45 0.38 1.61
N MET A 18 -4.55 1.12 0.98
CA MET A 18 -4.06 0.79 -0.35
C MET A 18 -2.72 1.44 -0.72
N CYS A 19 -1.93 0.67 -1.48
CA CYS A 19 -0.76 1.13 -2.22
C CYS A 19 -1.01 0.88 -3.72
N ILE A 20 -0.88 1.91 -4.54
CA ILE A 20 -1.03 1.80 -6.00
C ILE A 20 0.34 2.03 -6.62
N GLY A 21 0.92 0.98 -7.20
CA GLY A 21 2.14 1.05 -7.99
C GLY A 21 1.83 1.17 -9.49
N THR A 22 2.86 1.15 -10.31
CA THR A 22 2.74 1.24 -11.77
C THR A 22 2.00 0.03 -12.34
N ALA A 23 2.34 -1.19 -11.89
CA ALA A 23 1.82 -2.44 -12.44
C ALA A 23 0.88 -3.24 -11.49
N PHE A 24 0.81 -2.85 -10.23
CA PHE A 24 0.04 -3.55 -9.20
C PHE A 24 -0.73 -2.57 -8.31
N ALA A 25 -1.70 -3.09 -7.58
CA ALA A 25 -2.36 -2.38 -6.49
C ALA A 25 -2.53 -3.32 -5.30
N MET A 26 -1.97 -2.98 -4.15
CA MET A 26 -2.26 -3.63 -2.87
C MET A 26 -3.47 -2.94 -2.23
N VAL A 27 -4.52 -3.67 -1.88
CA VAL A 27 -5.77 -3.07 -1.42
C VAL A 27 -6.55 -3.98 -0.46
N GLY A 28 -7.00 -3.42 0.67
CA GLY A 28 -7.90 -4.10 1.61
C GLY A 28 -9.37 -4.01 1.19
N LEU A 29 -9.78 -4.72 0.13
CA LEU A 29 -11.16 -4.64 -0.38
C LEU A 29 -12.21 -5.14 0.63
N GLU A 30 -11.87 -6.12 1.47
CA GLU A 30 -12.79 -6.68 2.46
C GLU A 30 -13.22 -5.67 3.54
N MET A 31 -12.41 -4.64 3.75
CA MET A 31 -12.66 -3.56 4.70
C MET A 31 -13.64 -2.49 4.19
N ILE A 32 -14.16 -2.65 2.96
CA ILE A 32 -15.22 -1.81 2.37
C ILE A 32 -16.56 -2.54 2.60
N PRO A 33 -17.36 -2.19 3.63
CA PRO A 33 -18.54 -2.99 4.00
C PRO A 33 -19.64 -2.96 2.94
N ASN A 34 -19.81 -1.80 2.29
CA ASN A 34 -20.77 -1.66 1.21
C ASN A 34 -20.31 -2.45 -0.03
N LYS A 35 -21.04 -3.52 -0.36
CA LYS A 35 -20.71 -4.40 -1.50
C LYS A 35 -20.67 -3.65 -2.84
N ALA A 36 -21.58 -2.70 -3.07
CA ALA A 36 -21.61 -1.93 -4.31
C ALA A 36 -20.38 -1.00 -4.42
N GLU A 37 -19.95 -0.37 -3.31
CA GLU A 37 -18.70 0.40 -3.28
C GLU A 37 -17.48 -0.48 -3.52
N ARG A 38 -17.41 -1.63 -2.85
CA ARG A 38 -16.30 -2.59 -3.00
C ARG A 38 -16.13 -3.01 -4.46
N GLN A 39 -17.23 -3.38 -5.12
CA GLN A 39 -17.21 -3.75 -6.53
C GLN A 39 -16.83 -2.59 -7.44
N ARG A 40 -17.30 -1.36 -7.16
CA ARG A 40 -16.87 -0.17 -7.90
C ARG A 40 -15.38 0.10 -7.78
N VAL A 41 -14.80 -0.07 -6.58
CA VAL A 41 -13.35 0.10 -6.35
C VAL A 41 -12.56 -0.97 -7.10
N ARG A 42 -12.94 -2.25 -6.97
CA ARG A 42 -12.33 -3.36 -7.70
C ARG A 42 -12.35 -3.12 -9.21
N ALA A 43 -13.53 -2.86 -9.78
CA ALA A 43 -13.69 -2.65 -11.22
C ALA A 43 -12.87 -1.46 -11.74
N ARG A 44 -12.72 -0.38 -10.95
CA ARG A 44 -11.84 0.74 -11.31
C ARG A 44 -10.38 0.35 -11.33
N LEU A 45 -9.91 -0.43 -10.36
CA LEU A 45 -8.54 -0.93 -10.33
C LEU A 45 -8.27 -1.90 -11.49
N GLU A 46 -9.17 -2.83 -11.76
CA GLU A 46 -9.05 -3.78 -12.88
C GLU A 46 -8.97 -3.07 -14.24
N LYS A 47 -9.78 -2.00 -14.44
CA LYS A 47 -9.72 -1.17 -15.66
C LYS A 47 -8.37 -0.51 -15.89
N THR A 48 -7.52 -0.37 -14.88
CA THR A 48 -6.16 0.16 -15.05
C THR A 48 -5.15 -0.88 -15.55
N GLY A 49 -5.55 -2.15 -15.70
CA GLY A 49 -4.66 -3.25 -16.09
C GLY A 49 -3.68 -3.68 -14.99
N LYS A 50 -3.85 -3.18 -13.76
CA LYS A 50 -2.99 -3.51 -12.62
C LYS A 50 -3.36 -4.86 -12.04
N VAL A 51 -2.35 -5.60 -11.60
CA VAL A 51 -2.56 -6.81 -10.80
C VAL A 51 -3.02 -6.41 -9.40
N ILE A 52 -4.19 -6.89 -9.01
CA ILE A 52 -4.74 -6.64 -7.68
C ILE A 52 -4.16 -7.66 -6.69
N MET A 53 -3.61 -7.14 -5.61
CA MET A 53 -3.13 -7.87 -4.44
C MET A 53 -4.04 -7.52 -3.28
N GLU A 54 -4.93 -8.44 -2.92
CA GLU A 54 -5.84 -8.21 -1.81
C GLU A 54 -5.10 -8.36 -0.48
N LEU A 55 -5.28 -7.38 0.40
CA LEU A 55 -4.71 -7.37 1.73
C LEU A 55 -5.77 -7.77 2.75
N SER A 56 -5.40 -8.65 3.68
CA SER A 56 -6.25 -9.01 4.81
C SER A 56 -6.34 -7.85 5.83
N ALA A 57 -7.32 -7.92 6.73
CA ALA A 57 -7.43 -6.94 7.83
C ALA A 57 -6.16 -6.91 8.71
N ASP A 58 -5.56 -8.07 8.96
CA ASP A 58 -4.30 -8.18 9.72
C ASP A 58 -3.14 -7.50 8.98
N GLN A 59 -3.03 -7.72 7.67
CA GLN A 59 -1.99 -7.07 6.84
C GLN A 59 -2.14 -5.55 6.83
N ILE A 60 -3.38 -5.05 6.77
CA ILE A 60 -3.68 -3.62 6.87
C ILE A 60 -3.30 -3.08 8.26
N ALA A 61 -3.64 -3.80 9.33
CA ALA A 61 -3.24 -3.44 10.70
C ALA A 61 -1.71 -3.46 10.91
N ASN A 62 -1.00 -4.24 10.10
CA ASN A 62 0.46 -4.31 10.04
C ASN A 62 1.06 -3.42 8.93
N PHE A 63 0.32 -2.39 8.48
CA PHE A 63 0.77 -1.34 7.55
C PHE A 63 1.10 -1.78 6.12
N ALA A 64 0.67 -2.96 5.66
CA ALA A 64 0.96 -3.44 4.30
C ALA A 64 0.43 -2.51 3.19
N GLY A 65 -0.66 -1.77 3.44
CA GLY A 65 -1.17 -0.77 2.51
C GLY A 65 -0.40 0.56 2.52
N ASN A 66 0.43 0.81 3.53
CA ASN A 66 1.22 2.04 3.70
C ASN A 66 2.61 1.92 3.06
N ALA A 67 2.66 1.30 1.89
CA ALA A 67 3.86 1.18 1.06
C ALA A 67 3.84 2.21 -0.07
N ILE A 68 4.99 2.43 -0.70
CA ILE A 68 5.12 3.32 -1.88
C ILE A 68 6.10 2.75 -2.90
N GLU A 69 5.74 2.87 -4.18
CA GLU A 69 6.66 2.59 -5.28
C GLU A 69 7.47 3.86 -5.59
N LEU A 70 8.79 3.71 -5.63
CA LEU A 70 9.76 4.75 -5.99
C LEU A 70 10.64 4.25 -7.12
N HIS A 71 11.30 5.16 -7.84
CA HIS A 71 12.30 4.81 -8.84
C HIS A 71 13.66 5.31 -8.37
N ASN A 72 14.71 4.48 -8.49
CA ASN A 72 16.07 4.94 -8.26
C ASN A 72 16.64 5.69 -9.49
N GLN A 73 17.87 6.18 -9.39
CA GLN A 73 18.55 6.90 -10.48
C GLN A 73 18.74 6.06 -11.75
N SER A 74 18.77 4.73 -11.61
CA SER A 74 18.85 3.78 -12.73
C SER A 74 17.48 3.40 -13.30
N GLY A 75 16.39 3.97 -12.78
CA GLY A 75 15.01 3.67 -13.18
C GLY A 75 14.45 2.36 -12.61
N GLU A 76 15.17 1.71 -11.69
CA GLU A 76 14.67 0.51 -11.00
C GLU A 76 13.49 0.87 -10.09
N LYS A 77 12.41 0.10 -10.17
CA LYS A 77 11.25 0.24 -9.29
C LYS A 77 11.54 -0.40 -7.93
N LEU A 78 11.37 0.38 -6.88
CA LEU A 78 11.54 -0.02 -5.50
C LEU A 78 10.19 0.09 -4.79
N LEU A 79 9.76 -0.97 -4.11
CA LEU A 79 8.60 -0.91 -3.22
C LEU A 79 9.10 -0.76 -1.79
N VAL A 80 8.97 0.45 -1.26
CA VAL A 80 9.36 0.77 0.12
C VAL A 80 8.19 0.51 1.05
N LEU A 81 8.45 -0.25 2.11
CA LEU A 81 7.47 -0.64 3.13
C LEU A 81 8.18 -0.82 4.48
N SER A 82 7.46 -0.83 5.59
CA SER A 82 8.09 -1.18 6.87
C SER A 82 8.41 -2.68 6.94
N SER A 83 9.38 -3.07 7.77
CA SER A 83 9.67 -4.48 8.02
C SER A 83 8.43 -5.24 8.50
N ARG A 84 7.60 -4.60 9.35
CA ARG A 84 6.33 -5.13 9.83
C ARG A 84 5.36 -5.44 8.67
N ALA A 85 5.23 -4.51 7.72
CA ALA A 85 4.45 -4.73 6.50
C ALA A 85 5.03 -5.89 5.66
N GLY A 86 6.35 -5.94 5.50
CA GLY A 86 7.03 -7.01 4.73
C GLY A 86 6.82 -8.40 5.32
N HIS A 87 6.83 -8.52 6.65
CA HIS A 87 6.57 -9.77 7.37
C HIS A 87 5.10 -10.20 7.33
N ALA A 88 4.16 -9.24 7.34
CA ALA A 88 2.73 -9.54 7.28
C ALA A 88 2.27 -10.05 5.91
N LEU A 89 2.97 -9.70 4.83
CA LEU A 89 2.69 -10.24 3.49
C LEU A 89 2.88 -11.77 3.46
N THR A 90 2.09 -12.46 2.63
CA THR A 90 2.34 -13.88 2.37
C THR A 90 3.55 -14.05 1.45
N GLU A 91 4.11 -15.25 1.43
CA GLU A 91 5.22 -15.55 0.53
C GLU A 91 4.83 -15.41 -0.95
N ASP A 92 3.62 -15.84 -1.33
CA ASP A 92 3.08 -15.62 -2.68
C ASP A 92 2.98 -14.12 -3.02
N GLN A 93 2.46 -13.30 -2.10
CA GLN A 93 2.35 -11.85 -2.32
C GLN A 93 3.74 -11.23 -2.50
N ARG A 94 4.72 -11.57 -1.65
CA ARG A 94 6.11 -11.10 -1.81
C ARG A 94 6.69 -11.50 -3.15
N GLN A 95 6.56 -12.76 -3.54
CA GLN A 95 7.09 -13.26 -4.82
C GLN A 95 6.44 -12.56 -6.01
N ARG A 96 5.12 -12.35 -5.97
CA ARG A 96 4.40 -11.63 -7.03
C ARG A 96 4.80 -10.15 -7.08
N LEU A 97 5.00 -9.49 -5.94
CA LEU A 97 5.41 -8.08 -5.87
C LEU A 97 6.84 -7.90 -6.40
N SER A 98 7.75 -8.81 -6.07
CA SER A 98 9.15 -8.81 -6.53
C SER A 98 9.29 -8.89 -8.05
N ARG A 99 8.26 -9.34 -8.77
CA ARG A 99 8.23 -9.31 -10.25
C ARG A 99 8.04 -7.90 -10.82
N TYR A 100 7.53 -6.97 -10.02
CA TYR A 100 7.19 -5.60 -10.44
C TYR A 100 8.10 -4.53 -9.83
N ALA A 101 8.57 -4.74 -8.60
CA ALA A 101 9.45 -3.83 -7.88
C ALA A 101 10.28 -4.58 -6.84
N ARG A 102 11.52 -4.13 -6.58
CA ARG A 102 12.35 -4.67 -5.50
C ARG A 102 11.81 -4.22 -4.14
N LEU A 103 11.53 -5.16 -3.24
CA LEU A 103 11.04 -4.85 -1.89
C LEU A 103 12.18 -4.29 -1.03
N ILE A 104 11.94 -3.14 -0.41
CA ILE A 104 12.87 -2.47 0.51
C ILE A 104 12.19 -2.34 1.87
N PRO A 105 12.33 -3.34 2.77
CA PRO A 105 11.81 -3.24 4.13
C PRO A 105 12.65 -2.25 4.94
N LEU A 106 11.99 -1.32 5.63
CA LEU A 106 12.62 -0.35 6.53
C LEU A 106 12.19 -0.60 7.97
N GLU A 107 13.17 -0.58 8.89
CA GLU A 107 12.88 -0.53 10.32
C GLU A 107 12.49 0.90 10.71
N LEU A 108 11.21 1.11 11.05
CA LEU A 108 10.65 2.42 11.38
C LEU A 108 10.03 2.47 12.80
N PRO A 109 10.68 1.92 13.85
CA PRO A 109 10.04 1.68 15.14
C PRO A 109 9.48 2.95 15.80
N THR A 110 10.18 4.08 15.70
CA THR A 110 9.76 5.37 16.28
C THR A 110 8.56 6.00 15.55
N ILE A 111 8.42 5.79 14.24
CA ILE A 111 7.36 6.39 13.42
C ILE A 111 6.06 5.59 13.53
N GLU A 112 6.17 4.27 13.63
CA GLU A 112 5.02 3.38 13.82
C GLU A 112 4.32 3.59 15.17
N LEU A 113 5.09 3.95 16.22
CA LEU A 113 4.55 4.35 17.52
C LEU A 113 3.61 5.57 17.44
N GLY A 114 3.81 6.44 16.44
CA GLY A 114 2.96 7.60 16.15
C GLY A 114 1.81 7.33 15.18
N GLY A 115 1.63 6.09 14.71
CA GLY A 115 0.60 5.72 13.73
C GLY A 115 0.95 6.00 12.26
N GLY A 116 2.20 6.36 11.96
CA GLY A 116 2.71 6.56 10.60
C GLY A 116 3.50 5.35 10.07
N SER A 117 3.79 5.31 8.77
CA SER A 117 4.72 4.34 8.17
C SER A 117 5.43 4.97 6.96
N ALA A 118 6.13 4.17 6.15
CA ALA A 118 7.06 4.63 5.10
C ALA A 118 6.50 5.76 4.20
N ARG A 119 5.26 5.63 3.69
CA ARG A 119 4.67 6.66 2.82
C ARG A 119 4.39 7.97 3.55
N CYS A 120 4.14 7.95 4.85
CA CYS A 120 3.89 9.15 5.65
C CYS A 120 5.17 9.99 5.86
N MET A 121 6.36 9.43 5.62
CA MET A 121 7.64 10.14 5.72
C MET A 121 8.07 10.80 4.41
N MET A 122 7.34 10.59 3.31
CA MET A 122 7.76 10.99 1.98
C MET A 122 6.78 11.99 1.37
N ALA A 123 7.29 13.16 1.00
CA ALA A 123 6.58 14.14 0.18
C ALA A 123 7.10 14.06 -1.26
N THR A 124 6.21 13.78 -2.22
CA THR A 124 6.57 13.81 -3.64
C THR A 124 6.83 15.26 -4.07
N ILE A 125 8.08 15.59 -4.43
CA ILE A 125 8.40 16.87 -5.07
C ILE A 125 7.93 16.79 -6.54
N HIS A 126 6.88 17.51 -6.89
CA HIS A 126 6.28 17.55 -8.24
C HIS A 126 6.83 18.65 -9.16
N LEU A 127 7.84 19.41 -8.72
CA LEU A 127 8.43 20.50 -9.51
C LEU A 127 9.74 20.06 -10.18
N PRO A 128 9.91 20.23 -11.50
CA PRO A 128 11.22 20.16 -12.10
C PRO A 128 12.10 21.28 -11.53
N PRO A 129 13.42 21.05 -11.37
CA PRO A 129 14.34 22.09 -10.93
C PRO A 129 14.23 23.30 -11.86
N ARG A 130 14.06 24.49 -11.28
CA ARG A 130 14.14 25.74 -12.03
C ARG A 130 15.58 25.94 -12.47
N SER A 131 15.84 25.85 -13.77
CA SER A 131 17.07 26.36 -14.41
C SER A 131 16.96 27.86 -14.63
#